data_AF-A0A177TG61-F1
#
_entry.id   AF-A0A177TG61-F1
#
_cell.length_a   1.000
_cell.length_b   1.000
_cell.length_c   1.000
_cell.angle_alpha   90.00
_cell.angle_beta   90.00
_cell.angle_gamma   90.00
#
_symmetry.space_group_name_H-M   'P 1'
#
loop_
_entity.id
_entity.type
_entity.pdbx_description
1 polymer ?
#
loop_
_entity_poly.entity_id
_entity_poly.type
_entity_poly.pdbx_seq_one_letter_code
_entity_poly.pdbx_strand_id
1 'polypeptide(L)'
;MDLQLQGVQDERTYELVVVSQPKIGCAFEDQPLSRIPISPPLIARLRIFDRDGVEITAGDDLPFFTCQVSLLTEDGRSADLVRSIPRLTEPEAPVASGSTRRRATGRKASSSRKASGSSRVVSQSASTSTSTSTTASLSGASSELGLPTSLSIPTRMLAGDRPAHADIYFDENNQRRLLFIFPEVSVRHVGKFRFQLNLTRLPSSSSSIPIPSFALASIVTEVFTVVERSEFNITAAEGIVSALAAQGYNFPMLNSSSLIE
;
A
#
# COMPACT_ATOMS: atom_id res chain seq x y z
N MET A 1 53.30 17.50 -6.13
CA MET A 1 52.82 16.39 -5.27
C MET A 1 51.65 15.79 -6.01
N ASP A 2 51.96 14.72 -6.71
CA ASP A 2 51.16 14.11 -7.76
C ASP A 2 49.80 13.60 -7.28
N LEU A 3 48.83 13.81 -8.16
CA LEU A 3 47.46 13.33 -8.11
C LEU A 3 47.44 11.80 -8.28
N GLN A 4 47.02 11.06 -7.25
CA GLN A 4 46.43 9.75 -7.45
C GLN A 4 44.92 9.84 -7.19
N LEU A 5 44.19 10.19 -8.25
CA LEU A 5 42.80 9.80 -8.42
C LEU A 5 42.77 8.27 -8.54
N GLN A 6 42.71 7.58 -7.40
CA GLN A 6 42.44 6.15 -7.37
C GLN A 6 40.96 5.96 -7.69
N GLY A 7 40.62 5.99 -8.98
CA GLY A 7 39.31 5.60 -9.48
C GLY A 7 39.09 4.12 -9.25
N VAL A 8 38.61 3.75 -8.06
CA VAL A 8 38.01 2.43 -7.84
C VAL A 8 36.57 2.56 -8.33
N GLN A 9 36.38 2.36 -9.63
CA GLN A 9 35.08 1.99 -10.19
C GLN A 9 34.81 0.57 -9.68
N ASP A 10 34.19 0.47 -8.49
CA ASP A 10 33.65 -0.79 -7.99
C ASP A 10 32.45 -1.13 -8.88
N GLU A 11 32.70 -1.87 -9.97
CA GLU A 11 31.75 -2.15 -11.04
C GLU A 11 30.76 -3.23 -10.59
N ARG A 12 29.97 -2.90 -9.55
CA ARG A 12 28.97 -3.78 -8.98
C ARG A 12 27.76 -3.86 -9.90
N THR A 13 27.20 -5.05 -10.02
CA THR A 13 25.91 -5.27 -10.68
C THR A 13 24.84 -5.62 -9.67
N TYR A 14 23.61 -5.19 -9.94
CA TYR A 14 22.48 -5.31 -9.02
C TYR A 14 21.36 -6.09 -9.69
N GLU A 15 20.80 -7.06 -8.96
CA GLU A 15 19.67 -7.86 -9.41
C GLU A 15 18.57 -7.83 -8.36
N LEU A 16 17.34 -7.52 -8.80
CA LEU A 16 16.13 -7.70 -7.98
C LEU A 16 15.47 -9.02 -8.35
N VAL A 17 15.06 -9.79 -7.33
CA VAL A 17 14.31 -11.04 -7.50
C VAL A 17 13.04 -10.97 -6.66
N VAL A 18 11.87 -11.13 -7.27
CA VAL A 18 10.61 -11.20 -6.51
C VAL A 18 10.53 -12.56 -5.81
N VAL A 19 10.56 -12.55 -4.48
CA VAL A 19 10.54 -13.76 -3.65
C VAL A 19 9.16 -14.04 -3.04
N SER A 20 8.28 -13.04 -3.02
CA SER A 20 6.85 -13.24 -2.74
C SER A 20 6.04 -12.48 -3.78
N GLN A 21 5.33 -13.22 -4.63
CA GLN A 21 4.49 -12.67 -5.68
C GLN A 21 3.12 -12.29 -5.11
N PRO A 22 2.62 -11.07 -5.39
CA PRO A 22 1.22 -10.74 -5.13
C PRO A 22 0.32 -11.61 -6.00
N LYS A 23 -0.81 -12.05 -5.46
CA LYS A 23 -1.79 -12.87 -6.20
C LYS A 23 -3.16 -12.20 -6.27
N ILE A 24 -3.61 -11.67 -5.13
CA ILE A 24 -4.94 -11.09 -4.98
C ILE A 24 -4.91 -9.82 -4.12
N GLY A 25 -5.64 -8.79 -4.54
CA GLY A 25 -5.84 -7.55 -3.78
C GLY A 25 -7.32 -7.24 -3.58
N CYS A 26 -7.62 -6.43 -2.57
CA CYS A 26 -8.98 -5.91 -2.33
C CYS A 26 -9.04 -4.45 -2.79
N ALA A 27 -9.95 -4.15 -3.71
CA ALA A 27 -10.27 -2.77 -4.06
C ALA A 27 -10.84 -2.04 -2.84
N PHE A 28 -10.50 -0.75 -2.69
CA PHE A 28 -11.02 0.09 -1.59
C PHE A 28 -11.75 1.35 -2.08
N GLU A 29 -11.77 1.60 -3.39
CA GLU A 29 -12.52 2.69 -4.02
C GLU A 29 -12.32 4.04 -3.29
N ASP A 30 -13.39 4.66 -2.81
CA ASP A 30 -13.36 5.94 -2.10
C ASP A 30 -13.29 5.78 -0.56
N GLN A 31 -13.01 4.58 -0.07
CA GLN A 31 -12.91 4.24 1.35
C GLN A 31 -11.46 3.95 1.77
N PRO A 32 -10.60 4.97 1.93
CA PRO A 32 -9.17 4.77 2.20
C PRO A 32 -8.86 4.06 3.52
N LEU A 33 -9.81 4.06 4.47
CA LEU A 33 -9.69 3.40 5.77
C LEU A 33 -10.05 1.92 5.74
N SER A 34 -10.74 1.45 4.70
CA SER A 34 -11.13 0.03 4.54
C SER A 34 -10.16 -0.75 3.65
N ARG A 35 -8.98 -0.17 3.36
CA ARG A 35 -7.95 -0.79 2.54
C ARG A 35 -7.42 -2.06 3.21
N ILE A 36 -7.27 -3.10 2.42
CA ILE A 36 -6.61 -4.34 2.83
C ILE A 36 -5.37 -4.48 1.94
N PRO A 37 -4.17 -4.63 2.52
CA PRO A 37 -2.96 -4.83 1.74
C PRO A 37 -3.05 -6.07 0.86
N ILE A 38 -2.31 -6.04 -0.24
CA ILE A 38 -2.27 -7.14 -1.20
C ILE A 38 -1.73 -8.43 -0.58
N SER A 39 -2.29 -9.58 -0.99
CA SER A 39 -1.96 -10.90 -0.48
C SER A 39 -1.49 -11.84 -1.60
N PRO A 40 -0.41 -12.61 -1.41
CA PRO A 40 0.67 -12.43 -0.42
C PRO A 40 1.32 -11.03 -0.50
N PRO A 41 2.08 -10.61 0.53
CA PRO A 41 2.72 -9.30 0.53
C PRO A 41 3.82 -9.29 -0.54
N LEU A 42 4.02 -8.16 -1.20
CA LEU A 42 5.11 -8.05 -2.17
C LEU A 42 6.45 -8.01 -1.42
N ILE A 43 7.34 -8.95 -1.75
CA ILE A 43 8.69 -9.03 -1.20
C ILE A 43 9.69 -9.25 -2.34
N ALA A 44 10.73 -8.43 -2.37
CA ALA A 44 11.84 -8.57 -3.30
C ALA A 44 13.16 -8.75 -2.56
N ARG A 45 14.03 -9.61 -3.10
CA ARG A 45 15.42 -9.78 -2.68
C ARG A 45 16.32 -8.96 -3.59
N LEU A 46 17.30 -8.28 -3.00
CA LEU A 46 18.40 -7.68 -3.75
C LEU A 46 19.64 -8.55 -3.65
N ARG A 47 20.22 -8.84 -4.81
CA ARG A 47 21.51 -9.51 -4.98
C ARG A 47 22.49 -8.50 -5.56
N ILE A 48 23.67 -8.44 -4.99
CA ILE A 48 24.74 -7.54 -5.39
C ILE A 48 25.88 -8.42 -5.84
N PHE A 49 26.42 -8.20 -7.03
CA PHE A 49 27.57 -8.94 -7.52
C PHE A 49 28.74 -8.00 -7.74
N ASP A 50 29.92 -8.49 -7.41
CA ASP A 50 31.18 -7.86 -7.80
C ASP A 50 31.43 -8.03 -9.30
N ARG A 51 32.49 -7.39 -9.81
CA ARG A 51 32.95 -7.47 -11.20
C ARG A 51 33.22 -8.91 -11.67
N ASP A 52 33.64 -9.78 -10.76
CA ASP A 52 33.87 -11.20 -11.05
C ASP A 52 32.58 -12.04 -11.07
N GLY A 53 31.42 -11.41 -10.87
CA GLY A 53 30.11 -12.08 -10.83
C GLY A 53 29.82 -12.84 -9.53
N VAL A 54 30.63 -12.63 -8.50
CA VAL A 54 30.44 -13.24 -7.17
C VAL A 54 29.43 -12.42 -6.36
N GLU A 55 28.44 -13.07 -5.76
CA GLU A 55 27.45 -12.39 -4.92
C GLU A 55 28.10 -11.91 -3.61
N ILE A 56 27.97 -10.61 -3.32
CA ILE A 56 28.57 -9.93 -2.17
C ILE A 56 27.49 -9.32 -1.25
N THR A 57 27.88 -8.97 -0.03
CA THR A 57 27.00 -8.30 0.95
C THR A 57 27.04 -6.79 0.75
N ALA A 58 25.93 -6.09 1.06
CA ALA A 58 25.86 -4.63 0.94
C ALA A 58 26.79 -3.86 1.88
N GLY A 59 27.19 -4.44 3.02
CA GLY A 59 28.05 -3.77 4.00
C GLY A 59 27.49 -2.41 4.42
N ASP A 60 28.35 -1.39 4.38
CA ASP A 60 28.00 -0.01 4.75
C ASP A 60 27.05 0.68 3.76
N ASP A 61 26.82 0.10 2.58
CA ASP A 61 25.91 0.66 1.57
C ASP A 61 24.43 0.32 1.85
N LEU A 62 24.15 -0.64 2.73
CA LEU A 62 22.81 -1.13 3.05
C LEU A 62 21.76 -0.02 3.23
N PRO A 63 21.95 1.00 4.09
CA PRO A 63 20.91 1.99 4.37
C PRO A 63 20.60 2.92 3.18
N PHE A 64 21.46 2.93 2.16
CA PHE A 64 21.30 3.79 0.99
C PHE A 64 20.48 3.13 -0.12
N PHE A 65 20.19 1.84 -0.03
CA PHE A 65 19.34 1.18 -1.01
C PHE A 65 17.86 1.39 -0.69
N THR A 66 17.12 1.85 -1.71
CA THR A 66 15.68 2.05 -1.66
C THR A 66 15.04 1.38 -2.86
N CYS A 67 13.85 0.81 -2.67
CA CYS A 67 13.09 0.21 -3.75
C CYS A 67 11.71 0.88 -3.81
N GLN A 68 11.37 1.42 -4.98
CA GLN A 68 10.07 2.04 -5.21
C GLN A 68 9.16 1.10 -5.97
N VAL A 69 7.89 1.07 -5.58
CA VAL A 69 6.83 0.35 -6.30
C VAL A 69 5.94 1.30 -7.10
N SER A 70 5.60 0.88 -8.33
CA SER A 70 4.64 1.54 -9.22
C SER A 70 3.68 0.50 -9.81
N LEU A 71 2.49 0.93 -10.22
CA LEU A 71 1.45 0.05 -10.75
C LEU A 71 1.44 0.08 -12.27
N LEU A 72 1.38 -1.10 -12.87
CA LEU A 72 1.20 -1.31 -14.29
C LEU A 72 -0.13 -2.05 -14.54
N THR A 73 -0.75 -1.80 -15.70
CA THR A 73 -1.81 -2.65 -16.23
C THR A 73 -1.25 -4.04 -16.59
N GLU A 74 -2.13 -5.02 -16.84
CA GLU A 74 -1.75 -6.34 -17.35
C GLU A 74 -0.79 -6.26 -18.58
N ASP A 75 -1.06 -5.31 -19.49
CA ASP A 75 -0.27 -5.01 -20.69
C ASP A 75 1.07 -4.26 -20.43
N GLY A 76 1.36 -3.87 -19.18
CA GLY A 76 2.58 -3.13 -18.84
C GLY A 76 2.52 -1.60 -19.01
N ARG A 77 1.35 -1.00 -19.19
CA ARG A 77 1.20 0.47 -19.21
C ARG A 77 1.09 1.02 -17.78
N SER A 78 1.54 2.25 -17.54
CA SER A 78 1.38 2.88 -16.22
C SER A 78 -0.10 2.97 -15.82
N ALA A 79 -0.40 2.54 -14.59
CA ALA A 79 -1.73 2.56 -14.00
C ALA A 79 -1.74 3.32 -12.66
N ASP A 80 -0.73 4.17 -12.39
CA ASP A 80 -0.62 4.88 -11.10
C ASP A 80 -1.72 5.92 -10.86
N LEU A 81 -2.30 6.45 -11.94
CA LEU A 81 -3.31 7.50 -11.91
C LEU A 81 -4.51 7.11 -12.77
N VAL A 82 -5.71 7.27 -12.20
CA VAL A 82 -6.98 7.16 -12.92
C VAL A 82 -7.73 8.48 -12.85
N ARG A 83 -8.39 8.86 -13.94
CA ARG A 83 -9.25 10.06 -13.98
C ARG A 83 -10.69 9.64 -13.67
N SER A 84 -11.23 10.11 -12.54
CA SER A 84 -12.62 9.88 -12.19
C SER A 84 -13.51 10.79 -13.03
N ILE A 85 -14.16 10.27 -14.07
CA ILE A 85 -15.22 11.03 -14.74
C ILE A 85 -16.40 11.06 -13.75
N PRO A 86 -16.84 12.23 -13.25
CA PRO A 86 -18.03 12.27 -12.41
C PRO A 86 -19.19 11.69 -13.21
N ARG A 87 -19.80 10.60 -12.71
CA ARG A 87 -21.08 10.15 -13.26
C ARG A 87 -22.04 11.31 -13.07
N LEU A 88 -22.47 11.93 -14.17
CA LEU A 88 -23.65 12.78 -14.13
C LEU A 88 -24.79 11.88 -13.68
N THR A 89 -25.20 12.03 -12.43
CA THR A 89 -26.47 11.49 -11.95
C THR A 89 -27.52 12.14 -12.83
N GLU A 90 -28.01 11.45 -13.86
CA GLU A 90 -29.25 11.84 -14.50
C GLU A 90 -30.30 11.91 -13.39
N PRO A 91 -31.01 13.04 -13.23
CA PRO A 91 -32.06 13.15 -12.23
C PRO A 91 -33.13 12.12 -12.58
N GLU A 92 -33.16 11.03 -11.82
CA GLU A 92 -34.24 10.06 -11.88
C GLU A 92 -35.55 10.82 -11.62
N ALA A 93 -36.41 10.83 -12.62
CA ALA A 93 -37.71 11.47 -12.54
C ALA A 93 -38.51 10.85 -11.37
N PRO A 94 -39.25 11.66 -10.58
CA PRO A 94 -39.99 11.14 -9.44
C PRO A 94 -41.12 10.25 -9.93
N VAL A 95 -40.97 8.94 -9.76
CA VAL A 95 -42.07 7.98 -9.95
C VAL A 95 -43.02 8.14 -8.77
N ALA A 96 -44.09 8.88 -9.01
CA ALA A 96 -45.23 8.95 -8.12
C ALA A 96 -45.82 7.54 -7.92
N SER A 97 -45.95 7.11 -6.67
CA SER A 97 -46.84 5.99 -6.31
C SER A 97 -47.42 6.18 -4.92
N GLY A 98 -48.65 6.67 -4.91
CA GLY A 98 -49.79 6.01 -4.24
C GLY A 98 -49.70 5.78 -2.74
N SER A 99 -50.30 6.70 -1.98
CA SER A 99 -50.77 6.52 -0.61
C SER A 99 -51.67 5.29 -0.45
N THR A 100 -51.45 4.47 0.59
CA THR A 100 -52.56 3.84 1.31
C THR A 100 -52.26 3.74 2.81
N ARG A 101 -53.02 4.53 3.58
CA ARG A 101 -53.21 4.48 5.03
C ARG A 101 -53.49 3.06 5.55
N ARG A 102 -52.83 2.65 6.64
CA ARG A 102 -53.49 1.84 7.69
C ARG A 102 -53.17 2.38 9.09
N ARG A 103 -54.25 2.68 9.80
CA ARG A 103 -54.35 3.16 11.18
C ARG A 103 -54.71 1.97 12.09
N ALA A 104 -54.45 2.15 13.39
CA ALA A 104 -55.04 1.48 14.57
C ALA A 104 -54.09 0.51 15.30
N THR A 105 -53.45 0.96 16.39
CA THR A 105 -53.90 0.95 17.81
C THR A 105 -53.80 -0.41 18.51
N GLY A 106 -53.02 -0.46 19.60
CA GLY A 106 -53.48 -1.12 20.84
C GLY A 106 -52.56 -2.11 21.57
N ARG A 107 -52.02 -1.62 22.71
CA ARG A 107 -52.04 -2.24 24.07
C ARG A 107 -51.09 -3.42 24.43
N LYS A 108 -50.25 -3.15 25.46
CA LYS A 108 -50.01 -3.84 26.77
C LYS A 108 -49.71 -5.37 26.74
N ALA A 109 -48.87 -5.98 27.59
CA ALA A 109 -48.10 -5.59 28.78
C ALA A 109 -47.14 -6.74 29.19
N SER A 110 -46.19 -6.39 30.07
CA SER A 110 -45.61 -7.19 31.18
C SER A 110 -44.90 -8.51 30.90
N SER A 111 -43.64 -8.61 31.35
CA SER A 111 -43.32 -9.35 32.58
C SER A 111 -41.91 -9.03 33.09
N SER A 112 -41.76 -9.23 34.39
CA SER A 112 -40.74 -8.76 35.30
C SER A 112 -39.65 -9.80 35.58
N ARG A 113 -38.47 -9.34 36.06
CA ARG A 113 -37.63 -9.86 37.18
C ARG A 113 -36.24 -9.19 37.07
N LYS A 114 -35.81 -8.30 38.01
CA LYS A 114 -35.09 -8.57 39.29
C LYS A 114 -33.84 -9.44 39.09
N ALA A 115 -32.63 -9.17 39.59
CA ALA A 115 -32.10 -8.11 40.46
C ALA A 115 -30.54 -8.20 40.51
N SER A 116 -29.91 -7.11 40.97
CA SER A 116 -28.74 -7.06 41.88
C SER A 116 -27.34 -7.52 41.41
N GLY A 117 -26.40 -6.59 41.41
CA GLY A 117 -24.96 -6.88 41.47
C GLY A 117 -24.09 -5.63 41.32
N SER A 118 -23.78 -4.97 42.43
CA SER A 118 -22.94 -3.78 42.56
C SER A 118 -21.44 -4.09 42.40
N SER A 119 -20.68 -3.28 41.68
CA SER A 119 -19.43 -2.67 42.21
C SER A 119 -18.83 -1.62 41.27
N ARG A 120 -18.32 -0.57 41.91
CA ARG A 120 -17.70 0.66 41.39
C ARG A 120 -16.33 0.40 40.75
N VAL A 121 -15.97 1.23 39.77
CA VAL A 121 -14.74 2.06 39.82
C VAL A 121 -14.90 3.31 38.93
N VAL A 122 -14.39 4.42 39.45
CA VAL A 122 -14.43 5.79 38.93
C VAL A 122 -13.07 6.14 38.32
N SER A 123 -13.09 7.00 37.29
CA SER A 123 -12.10 8.03 36.89
C SER A 123 -11.81 7.92 35.38
N GLN A 124 -12.46 8.74 34.53
CA GLN A 124 -12.10 10.12 34.14
C GLN A 124 -10.84 10.22 33.27
N SER A 125 -11.05 10.74 32.05
CA SER A 125 -10.24 11.74 31.28
C SER A 125 -10.26 11.36 29.80
N ALA A 126 -11.11 12.00 28.99
CA ALA A 126 -10.85 13.26 28.28
C ALA A 126 -10.24 13.02 26.89
N SER A 127 -11.11 13.23 25.90
CA SER A 127 -10.84 13.32 24.46
C SER A 127 -9.85 14.43 24.11
N THR A 128 -8.89 14.17 23.23
CA THR A 128 -8.41 15.18 22.25
C THR A 128 -7.81 14.48 21.04
N SER A 129 -8.58 14.48 19.96
CA SER A 129 -8.14 14.23 18.57
C SER A 129 -7.32 15.42 18.07
N THR A 130 -6.10 15.20 17.58
CA THR A 130 -5.36 16.22 16.82
C THR A 130 -4.93 15.60 15.49
N SER A 131 -5.82 15.66 14.51
CA SER A 131 -5.51 15.49 13.09
C SER A 131 -5.08 16.85 12.54
N THR A 132 -3.79 17.01 12.28
CA THR A 132 -3.23 18.20 11.62
C THR A 132 -3.45 18.10 10.11
N SER A 133 -4.61 18.58 9.65
CA SER A 133 -4.83 18.90 8.24
C SER A 133 -4.23 20.28 7.94
N THR A 134 -3.13 20.31 7.20
CA THR A 134 -2.57 21.55 6.63
C THR A 134 -3.41 21.97 5.42
N THR A 135 -4.43 22.80 5.66
CA THR A 135 -5.15 23.51 4.59
C THR A 135 -4.39 24.79 4.27
N ALA A 136 -3.68 24.80 3.13
CA ALA A 136 -3.14 26.02 2.55
C ALA A 136 -4.29 26.87 2.01
N SER A 137 -4.59 27.97 2.71
CA SER A 137 -5.53 29.00 2.28
C SER A 137 -4.89 29.86 1.20
N LEU A 138 -5.55 29.97 0.04
CA LEU A 138 -5.30 31.02 -0.94
C LEU A 138 -6.61 31.75 -1.19
N SER A 139 -6.64 33.01 -0.74
CA SER A 139 -7.74 33.95 -0.91
C SER A 139 -7.55 34.78 -2.18
N GLY A 140 -8.64 34.94 -2.94
CA GLY A 140 -8.91 36.15 -3.70
C GLY A 140 -8.76 36.06 -5.22
N ALA A 141 -9.89 36.00 -5.93
CA ALA A 141 -10.39 37.08 -6.79
C ALA A 141 -11.61 36.60 -7.60
N SER A 142 -12.75 37.25 -7.37
CA SER A 142 -13.97 37.08 -8.14
C SER A 142 -13.81 37.74 -9.52
N SER A 143 -14.19 37.06 -10.59
CA SER A 143 -14.67 37.68 -11.83
C SER A 143 -15.44 36.63 -12.64
N GLU A 144 -16.72 36.93 -12.88
CA GLU A 144 -17.54 36.21 -13.84
C GLU A 144 -16.90 36.24 -15.23
N LEU A 145 -16.92 35.08 -15.90
CA LEU A 145 -17.26 34.87 -17.32
C LEU A 145 -16.97 33.38 -17.65
N GLY A 146 -17.96 32.70 -18.23
CA GLY A 146 -18.03 31.24 -18.28
C GLY A 146 -16.89 30.51 -18.99
N LEU A 147 -16.48 29.37 -18.43
CA LEU A 147 -15.65 28.35 -19.08
C LEU A 147 -16.24 26.93 -18.90
N PRO A 148 -16.13 26.06 -19.91
CA PRO A 148 -16.74 24.72 -19.91
C PRO A 148 -15.86 23.65 -19.26
N THR A 149 -16.48 22.50 -18.96
CA THR A 149 -15.89 21.17 -18.65
C THR A 149 -15.37 20.91 -17.23
N SER A 150 -16.01 19.94 -16.55
CA SER A 150 -15.58 19.40 -15.26
C SER A 150 -14.18 18.79 -15.33
N LEU A 151 -13.19 19.46 -14.74
CA LEU A 151 -11.83 18.96 -14.64
C LEU A 151 -11.78 17.86 -13.56
N SER A 152 -11.78 16.59 -13.96
CA SER A 152 -11.57 15.47 -13.05
C SER A 152 -10.13 15.46 -12.53
N ILE A 153 -9.97 15.48 -11.20
CA ILE A 153 -8.66 15.40 -10.56
C ILE A 153 -8.15 13.95 -10.69
N PRO A 154 -6.92 13.71 -11.21
CA PRO A 154 -6.34 12.38 -11.25
C PRO A 154 -6.17 11.82 -9.84
N THR A 155 -6.73 10.63 -9.61
CA THR A 155 -6.64 9.94 -8.32
C THR A 155 -5.60 8.84 -8.38
N ARG A 156 -4.81 8.71 -7.31
CA ARG A 156 -3.81 7.65 -7.16
C ARG A 156 -4.46 6.29 -6.99
N MET A 157 -4.02 5.33 -7.79
CA MET A 157 -4.43 3.93 -7.71
C MET A 157 -3.75 3.18 -6.58
N LEU A 158 -2.47 3.47 -6.33
CA LEU A 158 -1.71 2.90 -5.22
C LEU A 158 -1.87 3.70 -3.93
N ALA A 159 -2.16 2.98 -2.85
CA ALA A 159 -2.14 3.48 -1.49
C ALA A 159 -1.26 2.60 -0.59
N GLY A 160 -0.83 3.15 0.55
CA GLY A 160 0.07 2.52 1.51
C GLY A 160 1.49 3.04 1.41
N ASP A 161 2.39 2.38 2.15
CA ASP A 161 3.82 2.66 2.08
C ASP A 161 4.42 2.14 0.77
N ARG A 162 5.26 2.96 0.15
CA ARG A 162 5.67 2.82 -1.27
C ARG A 162 7.17 2.69 -1.47
N PRO A 163 8.03 3.47 -0.78
CA PRO A 163 9.44 3.19 -0.75
C PRO A 163 9.74 2.17 0.35
N ALA A 164 10.30 1.03 -0.02
CA ALA A 164 10.87 0.10 0.94
C ALA A 164 12.37 0.37 1.11
N HIS A 165 12.84 0.31 2.35
CA HIS A 165 14.26 0.30 2.67
C HIS A 165 14.79 -1.13 2.63
N ALA A 166 16.06 -1.27 2.27
CA ALA A 166 16.75 -2.55 2.32
C ALA A 166 17.06 -2.93 3.77
N ASP A 167 16.76 -4.17 4.14
CA ASP A 167 17.09 -4.70 5.46
C ASP A 167 17.34 -6.22 5.40
N ILE A 168 18.01 -6.76 6.42
CA ILE A 168 18.48 -8.16 6.44
C ILE A 168 17.52 -9.01 7.26
N TYR A 169 16.98 -10.06 6.63
CA TYR A 169 16.11 -11.04 7.26
C TYR A 169 16.59 -12.46 7.00
N PHE A 170 16.10 -13.42 7.78
CA PHE A 170 16.31 -14.84 7.50
C PHE A 170 15.20 -15.39 6.63
N ASP A 171 15.56 -16.15 5.59
CA ASP A 171 14.60 -16.91 4.80
C ASP A 171 14.20 -18.23 5.48
N GLU A 172 13.34 -19.01 4.84
CA GLU A 172 12.88 -20.32 5.31
C GLU A 172 14.02 -21.31 5.57
N ASN A 173 15.14 -21.15 4.84
CA ASN A 173 16.33 -21.98 4.96
C ASN A 173 17.33 -21.41 5.98
N ASN A 174 16.90 -20.44 6.77
CA ASN A 174 17.70 -19.72 7.75
C ASN A 174 18.93 -19.01 7.14
N GLN A 175 18.83 -18.60 5.87
CA GLN A 175 19.87 -17.83 5.18
C GLN A 175 19.57 -16.34 5.28
N ARG A 176 20.60 -15.54 5.56
CA ARG A 176 20.50 -14.08 5.59
C ARG A 176 20.28 -13.54 4.18
N ARG A 177 19.19 -12.82 3.98
CA ARG A 177 18.80 -12.20 2.71
C ARG A 177 18.58 -10.72 2.91
N LEU A 178 19.00 -9.94 1.92
CA LEU A 178 18.74 -8.52 1.86
C LEU A 178 17.42 -8.31 1.11
N LEU A 179 16.39 -7.87 1.83
CA LEU A 179 15.02 -7.82 1.35
C LEU A 179 14.46 -6.39 1.35
N PHE A 180 13.53 -6.17 0.44
CA PHE A 180 12.57 -5.07 0.43
C PHE A 180 11.19 -5.66 0.66
N ILE A 181 10.51 -5.22 1.71
CA ILE A 181 9.18 -5.70 2.08
C ILE A 181 8.18 -4.56 1.90
N PHE A 182 7.06 -4.83 1.22
CA PHE A 182 6.00 -3.86 0.96
C PHE A 182 4.69 -4.33 1.63
N PRO A 183 4.54 -4.14 2.96
CA PRO A 183 3.49 -4.78 3.74
C PRO A 183 2.11 -4.13 3.60
N GLU A 184 2.03 -2.90 3.08
CA GLU A 184 0.81 -2.09 3.07
C GLU A 184 0.30 -1.69 1.67
N VAL A 185 0.88 -2.24 0.60
CA VAL A 185 0.49 -1.84 -0.75
C VAL A 185 -0.93 -2.31 -1.06
N SER A 186 -1.81 -1.36 -1.37
CA SER A 186 -3.22 -1.59 -1.70
C SER A 186 -3.57 -0.91 -3.02
N VAL A 187 -4.51 -1.47 -3.78
CA VAL A 187 -4.95 -0.94 -5.09
C VAL A 187 -6.40 -0.47 -5.00
N ARG A 188 -6.68 0.70 -5.55
CA ARG A 188 -7.99 1.37 -5.42
C ARG A 188 -9.11 0.69 -6.18
N HIS A 189 -8.88 0.32 -7.44
CA HIS A 189 -9.91 -0.23 -8.33
C HIS A 189 -9.65 -1.69 -8.68
N VAL A 190 -10.76 -2.39 -8.94
CA VAL A 190 -10.80 -3.77 -9.46
C VAL A 190 -10.11 -3.83 -10.82
N GLY A 191 -9.39 -4.92 -11.07
CA GLY A 191 -8.70 -5.14 -12.34
C GLY A 191 -7.51 -6.07 -12.25
N LYS A 192 -6.79 -6.21 -13.35
CA LYS A 192 -5.55 -7.00 -13.44
C LYS A 192 -4.36 -6.10 -13.60
N PHE A 193 -3.35 -6.30 -12.76
CA PHE A 193 -2.22 -5.41 -12.66
C PHE A 193 -0.91 -6.16 -12.44
N ARG A 194 0.19 -5.45 -12.61
CA ARG A 194 1.53 -5.86 -12.21
C ARG A 194 2.16 -4.75 -11.39
N PHE A 195 3.06 -5.08 -10.48
CA PHE A 195 3.93 -4.08 -9.88
C PHE A 195 5.25 -4.01 -10.65
N GLN A 196 5.77 -2.80 -10.80
CA GLN A 196 7.14 -2.57 -11.21
C GLN A 196 7.92 -2.01 -10.03
N LEU A 197 9.01 -2.69 -9.71
CA LEU A 197 9.94 -2.34 -8.65
C LEU A 197 11.17 -1.69 -9.27
N ASN A 198 11.62 -0.58 -8.72
CA ASN A 198 12.78 0.16 -9.18
C ASN A 198 13.76 0.39 -8.03
N LEU A 199 14.95 -0.18 -8.15
CA LEU A 199 16.04 -0.01 -7.21
C LEU A 199 16.73 1.33 -7.43
N THR A 200 16.89 2.11 -6.37
CA THR A 200 17.68 3.34 -6.36
C THR A 200 18.65 3.29 -5.19
N ARG A 201 19.86 3.80 -5.40
CA ARG A 201 20.83 4.02 -4.33
C ARG A 201 20.95 5.52 -4.06
N LEU A 202 20.78 5.89 -2.81
CA LEU A 202 20.94 7.25 -2.34
C LEU A 202 22.43 7.62 -2.25
N PRO A 203 22.78 8.92 -2.29
CA PRO A 203 24.15 9.35 -2.05
C PRO A 203 24.62 8.91 -0.66
N SER A 204 25.85 8.41 -0.60
CA SER A 204 26.52 8.10 0.66
C SER A 204 27.85 8.82 0.73
N SER A 205 28.17 9.41 1.89
CA SER A 205 29.50 9.98 2.15
C SER A 205 30.60 8.92 2.18
N SER A 206 30.25 7.65 2.41
CA SER A 206 31.21 6.53 2.43
C SER A 206 31.56 6.01 1.03
N SER A 207 30.89 6.49 -0.01
CA SER A 207 31.01 5.92 -1.35
C SER A 207 30.94 7.00 -2.43
N SER A 208 32.02 7.09 -3.20
CA SER A 208 32.15 7.97 -4.35
C SER A 208 31.48 7.42 -5.62
N ILE A 209 30.69 6.33 -5.51
CA ILE A 209 30.04 5.71 -6.66
C ILE A 209 29.04 6.71 -7.27
N PRO A 210 29.19 7.07 -8.56
CA PRO A 210 28.24 7.93 -9.24
C PRO A 210 26.84 7.34 -9.20
N ILE A 211 25.86 8.13 -8.75
CA ILE A 211 24.47 7.69 -8.71
C ILE A 211 23.89 7.85 -10.11
N PRO A 212 23.43 6.77 -10.76
CA PRO A 212 22.78 6.89 -12.05
C PRO A 212 21.48 7.68 -11.90
N SER A 213 21.12 8.43 -12.95
CA SER A 213 19.81 9.08 -13.06
C SER A 213 18.67 8.09 -13.32
N PHE A 214 19.00 6.82 -13.56
CA PHE A 214 18.08 5.72 -13.80
C PHE A 214 18.17 4.65 -12.69
N ALA A 215 17.16 3.80 -12.58
CA ALA A 215 17.13 2.73 -11.58
C ALA A 215 18.30 1.75 -11.78
N LEU A 216 18.97 1.36 -10.70
CA LEU A 216 20.09 0.39 -10.73
C LEU A 216 19.65 -0.98 -11.22
N ALA A 217 18.41 -1.36 -10.91
CA ALA A 217 17.75 -2.57 -11.37
C ALA A 217 16.25 -2.32 -11.37
N SER A 218 15.54 -3.01 -12.27
CA SER A 218 14.07 -2.99 -12.32
C SER A 218 13.56 -4.40 -12.50
N ILE A 219 12.45 -4.72 -11.84
CA ILE A 219 11.76 -6.01 -12.02
C ILE A 219 10.24 -5.79 -12.01
N VAL A 220 9.54 -6.60 -12.79
CA VAL A 220 8.08 -6.59 -12.86
C VAL A 220 7.56 -7.90 -12.30
N THR A 221 6.50 -7.83 -11.49
CA THR A 221 5.85 -9.01 -10.92
C THR A 221 5.07 -9.79 -11.97
N GLU A 222 4.60 -10.96 -11.56
CA GLU A 222 3.49 -11.61 -12.26
C GLU A 222 2.21 -10.76 -12.17
N VAL A 223 1.23 -11.11 -13.02
CA VAL A 223 -0.08 -10.47 -13.00
C VAL A 223 -0.85 -10.93 -11.76
N PHE A 224 -1.40 -9.99 -11.02
CA PHE A 224 -2.31 -10.24 -9.91
C PHE A 224 -3.68 -9.62 -10.18
N THR A 225 -4.70 -10.13 -9.48
CA THR A 225 -6.08 -9.66 -9.64
C THR A 225 -6.53 -8.89 -8.41
N VAL A 226 -7.09 -7.71 -8.63
CA VAL A 226 -7.75 -6.92 -7.58
C VAL A 226 -9.25 -7.13 -7.75
N VAL A 227 -9.89 -7.59 -6.69
CA VAL A 227 -11.32 -7.94 -6.66
C VAL A 227 -12.07 -7.05 -5.68
N GLU A 228 -13.39 -7.12 -5.71
CA GLU A 228 -14.24 -6.50 -4.69
C GLU A 228 -14.08 -7.19 -3.33
N ARG A 229 -14.47 -6.49 -2.26
CA ARG A 229 -14.34 -6.99 -0.88
C ARG A 229 -15.08 -8.32 -0.64
N SER A 230 -16.21 -8.53 -1.31
CA SER A 230 -17.01 -9.76 -1.22
C SER A 230 -16.28 -11.00 -1.74
N GLU A 231 -15.35 -10.83 -2.68
CA GLU A 231 -14.62 -11.91 -3.33
C GLU A 231 -13.19 -12.09 -2.78
N PHE A 232 -12.72 -11.13 -1.99
CA PHE A 232 -11.37 -11.11 -1.47
C PHE A 232 -11.17 -12.21 -0.42
N ASN A 233 -10.24 -13.12 -0.69
CA ASN A 233 -9.84 -14.19 0.22
C ASN A 233 -8.32 -14.20 0.40
N ILE A 234 -7.89 -14.14 1.65
CA ILE A 234 -6.46 -14.11 2.01
C ILE A 234 -5.85 -15.49 1.76
N THR A 235 -4.71 -15.52 1.08
CA THR A 235 -3.91 -16.75 0.95
C THR A 235 -3.14 -16.99 2.23
N ALA A 236 -3.03 -18.25 2.67
CA ALA A 236 -2.22 -18.62 3.82
C ALA A 236 -0.77 -18.13 3.65
N ALA A 237 -0.15 -17.69 4.75
CA ALA A 237 1.25 -17.30 4.73
C ALA A 237 2.12 -18.53 4.47
N GLU A 238 2.72 -18.57 3.29
CA GLU A 238 3.65 -19.63 2.88
C GLU A 238 5.05 -19.08 2.69
N GLY A 239 6.01 -19.98 2.84
CA GLY A 239 7.41 -19.71 2.58
C GLY A 239 7.98 -18.50 3.32
N ILE A 240 8.64 -17.59 2.59
CA ILE A 240 9.33 -16.41 3.14
C ILE A 240 8.42 -15.55 4.00
N VAL A 241 7.13 -15.46 3.67
CA VAL A 241 6.14 -14.71 4.44
C VAL A 241 5.93 -15.34 5.81
N SER A 242 5.83 -16.68 5.85
CA SER A 242 5.71 -17.45 7.09
C SER A 242 6.99 -17.34 7.93
N ALA A 243 8.16 -17.45 7.31
CA ALA A 243 9.44 -17.29 7.99
C ALA A 243 9.61 -15.90 8.63
N LEU A 244 9.21 -14.84 7.92
CA LEU A 244 9.24 -13.46 8.43
C LEU A 244 8.22 -13.25 9.55
N ALA A 245 7.01 -13.79 9.42
CA ALA A 245 5.99 -13.73 10.47
C ALA A 245 6.47 -14.44 11.75
N ALA A 246 7.15 -15.59 11.63
CA ALA A 246 7.75 -16.29 12.76
C ALA A 246 8.90 -15.50 13.43
N GLN A 247 9.57 -14.61 12.68
CA GLN A 247 10.55 -13.65 13.20
C GLN A 247 9.90 -12.42 13.86
N GLY A 248 8.57 -12.34 13.92
CA GLY A 248 7.82 -11.23 14.52
C GLY A 248 7.52 -10.07 13.57
N TYR A 249 7.78 -10.23 12.27
CA TYR A 249 7.37 -9.23 11.28
C TYR A 249 5.84 -9.20 11.16
N ASN A 250 5.24 -8.02 11.33
CA ASN A 250 3.79 -7.88 11.26
C ASN A 250 3.34 -7.66 9.81
N PHE A 251 2.52 -8.57 9.29
CA PHE A 251 1.82 -8.39 8.03
C PHE A 251 0.36 -8.02 8.29
N PRO A 252 -0.06 -6.75 8.08
CA PRO A 252 -1.39 -6.29 8.49
C PRO A 252 -2.54 -7.08 7.86
N MET A 253 -2.37 -7.54 6.62
CA MET A 253 -3.38 -8.37 5.94
C MET A 253 -3.69 -9.68 6.69
N LEU A 254 -2.73 -10.30 7.39
CA LEU A 254 -2.96 -11.54 8.12
C LEU A 254 -3.86 -11.34 9.35
N ASN A 255 -3.88 -10.13 9.91
CA ASN A 255 -4.75 -9.77 11.03
C ASN A 255 -6.17 -9.39 10.57
N SER A 256 -6.31 -8.94 9.32
CA SER A 256 -7.58 -8.45 8.77
C SER A 256 -8.63 -9.54 8.52
N SER A 257 -8.25 -10.82 8.56
CA SER A 257 -9.18 -11.96 8.51
C SER A 257 -10.21 -11.95 9.65
N SER A 258 -9.92 -11.25 10.75
CA SER A 258 -10.85 -11.10 11.89
C SER A 258 -11.91 -10.00 11.71
N LEU A 259 -11.83 -9.19 10.64
CA LEU A 259 -12.80 -8.13 10.32
C LEU A 259 -13.89 -8.57 9.34
N ILE A 260 -13.95 -9.87 9.00
CA ILE A 260 -14.88 -10.43 8.01
C ILE A 260 -16.14 -11.03 8.69
N GLU A 261 -16.30 -10.89 10.02
CA GLU A 261 -17.52 -11.31 10.74
C GLU A 261 -18.49 -10.15 11.02
#